data_AF-A0A355GA62-F1
#
_entry.id   AF-A0A355GA62-F1
#
_cell.length_a   1.000
_cell.length_b   1.000
_cell.length_c   1.000
_cell.angle_alpha   90.00
_cell.angle_beta   90.00
_cell.angle_gamma   90.00
#
_symmetry.space_group_name_H-M   'P 1'
#
loop_
_entity.id
_entity.type
_entity.pdbx_description
1 polymer ?
#
loop_
_entity_poly.entity_id
_entity_poly.type
_entity_poly.pdbx_seq_one_letter_code
_entity_poly.pdbx_strand_id
1 'polypeptide(L)'
;MKVDAMKLKTLIPLSVITLVLTGLFLNHHEASQPLVKLPQKPKMVRYARDVKLSDYGVVGDGKTDVTAAIQKLVDAPVGVLRFPTGQYRLTKPVVIDLNKVGPTSISGDGTATILMEGAGPAFHFIGTHNGTASPKTVQPVVWERERSPMVDGIEIVGKHPEAIGIAASKTMQLTITRLVVRKALHGIHLYERNRNVSIDDCHLYENEGVGIYLENLNLHQ
;
A
#
# COMPACT_ATOMS: atom_id res chain seq x y z
N MET A 1 -68.72 50.52 59.53
CA MET A 1 -67.97 49.85 58.44
C MET A 1 -67.39 48.57 59.04
N LYS A 2 -67.94 47.37 58.77
CA LYS A 2 -67.66 46.50 57.60
C LYS A 2 -66.15 46.23 57.46
N VAL A 3 -65.60 45.01 57.41
CA VAL A 3 -66.08 43.60 57.38
C VAL A 3 -64.92 42.72 57.87
N ASP A 4 -65.31 41.56 58.37
CA ASP A 4 -64.62 40.33 58.74
C ASP A 4 -63.36 39.86 57.97
N ALA A 5 -62.54 39.17 58.77
CA ALA A 5 -61.73 37.97 58.53
C ALA A 5 -61.56 37.39 57.11
N MET A 6 -60.32 37.01 56.74
CA MET A 6 -60.10 35.72 56.08
C MET A 6 -58.66 35.15 56.17
N LYS A 7 -58.64 33.82 56.19
CA LYS A 7 -57.56 32.85 56.39
C LYS A 7 -56.55 32.73 55.21
N LEU A 8 -55.32 32.34 55.59
CA LEU A 8 -54.42 31.31 55.04
C LEU A 8 -54.48 31.01 53.53
N LYS A 9 -53.39 31.31 52.79
CA LYS A 9 -52.84 30.45 51.72
C LYS A 9 -51.31 30.62 51.61
N THR A 10 -50.62 29.49 51.69
CA THR A 10 -49.21 29.28 51.36
C THR A 10 -48.93 29.68 49.91
N LEU A 11 -47.92 30.51 49.65
CA LEU A 11 -47.45 30.81 48.30
C LEU A 11 -45.91 30.74 48.28
N ILE A 12 -45.39 29.67 47.67
CA ILE A 12 -43.99 29.53 47.31
C ILE A 12 -43.72 30.47 46.13
N PRO A 13 -42.70 31.35 46.16
CA PRO A 13 -42.45 32.25 45.03
C PRO A 13 -41.80 31.48 43.87
N LEU A 14 -42.55 31.44 42.76
CA LEU A 14 -42.13 30.96 41.45
C LEU A 14 -41.18 31.99 40.81
N SER A 15 -39.96 32.14 41.32
CA SER A 15 -39.01 33.14 40.80
C SER A 15 -37.56 32.64 40.64
N VAL A 16 -37.35 31.32 40.61
CA VAL A 16 -36.00 30.73 40.43
C VAL A 16 -35.79 30.12 39.03
N ILE A 17 -36.80 30.12 38.15
CA ILE A 17 -36.72 29.38 36.86
C ILE A 17 -36.38 30.29 35.64
N THR A 18 -36.33 31.62 35.79
CA THR A 18 -36.20 32.53 34.63
C THR A 18 -34.91 33.34 34.55
N LEU A 19 -33.84 32.94 35.26
CA LEU A 19 -32.50 33.56 35.08
C LEU A 19 -31.38 32.53 34.96
N VAL A 20 -31.69 31.34 34.43
CA VAL A 20 -30.68 30.43 33.86
C VAL A 20 -30.55 30.65 32.33
N LEU A 21 -31.41 31.48 31.72
CA LEU A 21 -31.43 31.71 30.27
C LEU A 21 -30.76 33.00 29.77
N THR A 22 -30.23 33.87 30.65
CA THR A 22 -29.51 35.10 30.26
C THR A 22 -28.02 35.07 30.56
N GLY A 23 -27.49 33.94 31.07
CA GLY A 23 -26.06 33.73 31.32
C GLY A 23 -25.32 32.90 30.27
N LEU A 24 -26.01 32.40 29.24
CA LEU A 24 -25.45 31.46 28.24
C LEU A 24 -25.04 32.10 26.90
N PHE A 25 -25.02 33.44 26.81
CA PHE A 25 -24.76 34.14 25.54
C PHE A 25 -23.73 35.26 25.62
N LEU A 26 -22.72 35.17 26.49
CA LEU A 26 -21.51 35.97 26.31
C LEU A 26 -20.26 35.15 26.63
N ASN A 27 -19.38 35.08 25.63
CA ASN A 27 -18.02 34.52 25.64
C ASN A 27 -17.89 33.02 25.33
N HIS A 28 -18.44 32.58 24.20
CA HIS A 28 -17.63 31.78 23.28
C HIS A 28 -17.10 32.72 22.20
N HIS A 29 -15.96 33.35 22.47
CA HIS A 29 -15.14 33.91 21.41
C HIS A 29 -14.42 32.72 20.78
N GLU A 30 -15.11 32.00 19.89
CA GLU A 30 -14.42 31.14 18.94
C GLU A 30 -13.57 32.07 18.09
N ALA A 31 -12.26 32.09 18.37
CA ALA A 31 -11.30 32.63 17.45
C ALA A 31 -11.39 31.76 16.20
N SER A 32 -12.13 32.22 15.19
CA SER A 32 -12.14 31.62 13.86
C SER A 32 -10.69 31.49 13.40
N GLN A 33 -10.16 30.27 13.44
CA GLN A 33 -8.85 30.02 12.87
C GLN A 33 -8.89 30.46 11.40
N PRO A 34 -7.87 31.19 10.91
CA PRO A 34 -7.84 31.54 9.50
C PRO A 34 -7.89 30.25 8.69
N LEU A 35 -8.79 30.19 7.71
CA LEU A 35 -8.89 29.11 6.74
C LEU A 35 -7.48 28.72 6.30
N VAL A 36 -7.03 27.53 6.71
CA VAL A 36 -5.81 26.93 6.17
C VAL A 36 -6.00 26.92 4.65
N LYS A 37 -5.19 27.71 3.94
CA LYS A 37 -5.16 27.65 2.48
C LYS A 37 -4.82 26.21 2.13
N LEU A 38 -5.83 25.49 1.64
CA LEU A 38 -5.64 24.15 1.09
C LEU A 38 -4.46 24.23 0.13
N PRO A 39 -3.45 23.33 0.27
CA PRO A 39 -2.36 23.29 -0.68
C PRO A 39 -2.96 23.23 -2.07
N GLN A 40 -2.37 24.00 -3.00
CA GLN A 40 -2.79 24.04 -4.40
C GLN A 40 -3.05 22.61 -4.85
N LYS A 41 -4.22 22.34 -5.47
CA LYS A 41 -4.56 21.02 -6.00
C LYS A 41 -3.32 20.49 -6.71
N PRO A 42 -2.69 19.40 -6.24
CA PRO A 42 -1.51 18.88 -6.89
C PRO A 42 -1.87 18.67 -8.36
N LYS A 43 -0.97 19.04 -9.28
CA LYS A 43 -1.12 18.68 -10.70
C LYS A 43 -1.42 17.19 -10.69
N MET A 44 -2.62 16.83 -11.15
CA MET A 44 -3.07 15.47 -11.17
C MET A 44 -2.16 14.73 -12.14
N VAL A 45 -1.09 14.11 -11.61
CA VAL A 45 -0.31 13.16 -12.38
C VAL A 45 -1.31 12.11 -12.80
N ARG A 46 -1.39 11.85 -14.10
CA ARG A 46 -2.31 10.87 -14.68
C ARG A 46 -1.86 9.48 -14.20
N TYR A 47 -2.22 9.11 -12.98
CA TYR A 47 -1.86 7.84 -12.37
C TYR A 47 -2.73 6.71 -12.93
N ALA A 48 -2.06 5.57 -13.12
CA ALA A 48 -2.55 4.24 -13.45
C ALA A 48 -3.27 4.07 -14.80
N ARG A 49 -2.55 3.52 -15.79
CA ARG A 49 -3.18 2.71 -16.84
C ARG A 49 -3.14 1.29 -16.34
N ASP A 50 -4.28 0.76 -15.94
CA ASP A 50 -4.37 -0.68 -15.71
C ASP A 50 -3.93 -1.42 -16.99
N VAL A 51 -2.76 -2.08 -16.94
CA VAL A 51 -2.15 -2.75 -18.10
C VAL A 51 -2.34 -4.23 -17.94
N LYS A 52 -3.23 -4.80 -18.75
CA LYS A 52 -3.33 -6.24 -18.94
C LYS A 52 -2.34 -6.68 -20.03
N LEU A 53 -1.47 -7.63 -19.70
CA LEU A 53 -0.37 -8.07 -20.56
C LEU A 53 -0.80 -8.47 -21.98
N SER A 54 -1.92 -9.17 -22.12
CA SER A 54 -2.44 -9.64 -23.41
C SER A 54 -2.75 -8.50 -24.39
N ASP A 55 -3.15 -7.32 -23.88
CA ASP A 55 -3.53 -6.17 -24.72
C ASP A 55 -2.30 -5.51 -25.35
N TYR A 56 -1.10 -5.87 -24.88
CA TYR A 56 0.19 -5.38 -25.38
C TYR A 56 1.00 -6.48 -26.08
N GLY A 57 0.36 -7.61 -26.44
CA GLY A 57 0.99 -8.69 -27.18
C GLY A 57 1.97 -9.53 -26.37
N VAL A 58 1.96 -9.44 -25.04
CA VAL A 58 2.77 -10.29 -24.18
C VAL A 58 2.10 -11.66 -24.09
N VAL A 59 2.81 -12.69 -24.56
CA VAL A 59 2.29 -14.06 -24.68
C VAL A 59 2.61 -14.88 -23.44
N GLY A 60 1.60 -15.53 -22.86
CA GLY A 60 1.73 -16.43 -21.71
C GLY A 60 1.85 -17.90 -22.11
N ASP A 61 2.78 -18.26 -23.00
CA ASP A 61 2.96 -19.63 -23.54
C ASP A 61 3.99 -20.49 -22.80
N GLY A 62 4.68 -19.93 -21.81
CA GLY A 62 5.75 -20.58 -21.03
C GLY A 62 7.06 -20.78 -21.80
N LYS A 63 7.16 -20.31 -23.04
CA LYS A 63 8.30 -20.53 -23.95
C LYS A 63 8.95 -19.24 -24.41
N THR A 64 8.13 -18.28 -24.81
CA THR A 64 8.59 -16.98 -25.27
C THR A 64 9.18 -16.20 -24.10
N ASP A 65 10.41 -15.72 -24.25
CA ASP A 65 10.99 -14.80 -23.27
C ASP A 65 10.25 -13.47 -23.33
N VAL A 66 9.47 -13.18 -22.28
CA VAL A 66 8.67 -11.96 -22.19
C VAL A 66 9.32 -10.88 -21.33
N THR A 67 10.54 -11.11 -20.83
CA THR A 67 11.17 -10.24 -19.83
C THR A 67 11.28 -8.79 -20.30
N ALA A 68 11.77 -8.58 -21.53
CA ALA A 68 11.95 -7.23 -22.07
C ALA A 68 10.62 -6.51 -22.31
N ALA A 69 9.59 -7.25 -22.73
CA ALA A 69 8.26 -6.68 -22.97
C ALA A 69 7.60 -6.26 -21.65
N ILE A 70 7.69 -7.10 -20.61
CA ILE A 70 7.19 -6.80 -19.27
C ILE A 70 7.95 -5.62 -18.65
N GLN A 71 9.28 -5.59 -18.75
CA GLN A 71 10.07 -4.45 -18.24
C GLN A 71 9.64 -3.13 -18.89
N LYS A 72 9.45 -3.12 -20.22
CA LYS A 72 8.99 -1.93 -20.93
C LYS A 72 7.62 -1.43 -20.45
N LEU A 73 6.72 -2.35 -20.06
CA LEU A 73 5.42 -1.98 -19.49
C LEU A 73 5.58 -1.42 -18.07
N VAL A 74 6.42 -2.05 -17.23
CA VAL A 74 6.72 -1.54 -15.88
C VAL A 74 7.32 -0.14 -15.92
N ASP A 75 8.20 0.14 -16.88
CA ASP A 75 8.84 1.44 -17.06
C ASP A 75 7.84 2.57 -17.43
N ALA A 76 6.60 2.23 -17.80
CA ALA A 76 5.58 3.14 -18.34
C ALA A 76 4.55 3.66 -17.30
N PRO A 77 5.00 4.15 -16.13
CA PRO A 77 4.23 4.31 -14.86
C PRO A 77 2.79 3.76 -14.88
N VAL A 78 2.65 2.43 -15.01
CA VAL A 78 1.36 1.79 -15.29
C VAL A 78 0.45 1.69 -14.08
N GLY A 79 0.97 1.73 -12.85
CA GLY A 79 0.15 1.57 -11.65
C GLY A 79 -0.16 0.11 -11.33
N VAL A 80 -0.73 -0.65 -12.26
CA VAL A 80 -0.97 -2.10 -12.10
C VAL A 80 -0.63 -2.84 -13.39
N LEU A 81 0.15 -3.91 -13.25
CA LEU A 81 0.42 -4.87 -14.30
C LEU A 81 -0.39 -6.14 -14.02
N ARG A 82 -1.40 -6.40 -14.85
CA ARG A 82 -2.27 -7.58 -14.74
C ARG A 82 -1.78 -8.73 -15.60
N PHE A 83 -1.66 -9.89 -14.97
CA PHE A 83 -1.29 -11.16 -15.57
C PHE A 83 -2.55 -12.03 -15.72
N PRO A 84 -3.12 -12.15 -16.94
CA PRO A 84 -4.12 -13.18 -17.23
C PRO A 84 -3.55 -14.58 -17.07
N THR A 85 -4.44 -15.58 -17.08
CA THR A 85 -4.08 -17.01 -17.20
C THR A 85 -3.01 -17.23 -18.26
N GLY A 86 -1.93 -17.93 -17.89
CA GLY A 86 -0.82 -18.22 -18.78
C GLY A 86 0.47 -18.49 -18.02
N GLN A 87 1.50 -18.92 -18.76
CA GLN A 87 2.85 -19.10 -18.24
C GLN A 87 3.79 -18.05 -18.85
N TYR A 88 4.50 -17.29 -18.03
CA TYR A 88 5.32 -16.17 -18.47
C TYR A 88 6.78 -16.45 -18.15
N ARG A 89 7.60 -16.67 -19.18
CA ARG A 89 9.01 -16.99 -19.02
C ARG A 89 9.83 -15.73 -18.84
N LEU A 90 10.54 -15.64 -17.71
CA LEU A 90 11.49 -14.58 -17.40
C LEU A 90 12.90 -15.14 -17.34
N THR A 91 13.86 -14.48 -18.00
CA THR A 91 15.27 -14.88 -18.04
C THR A 91 16.18 -13.98 -17.22
N LYS A 92 15.62 -12.90 -16.66
CA LYS A 92 16.29 -11.98 -15.74
C LYS A 92 15.24 -11.21 -14.92
N PRO A 93 15.63 -10.56 -13.82
CA PRO A 93 14.70 -9.82 -13.00
C PRO A 93 13.95 -8.71 -13.75
N VAL A 94 12.66 -8.57 -13.45
CA VAL A 94 11.89 -7.36 -13.75
C VAL A 94 12.05 -6.41 -12.58
N VAL A 95 12.62 -5.22 -12.83
CA VAL A 95 12.92 -4.23 -11.79
C VAL A 95 11.82 -3.18 -11.74
N ILE A 96 11.26 -2.97 -10.55
CA ILE A 96 10.24 -1.97 -10.23
C ILE A 96 10.89 -0.90 -9.34
N ASP A 97 11.47 0.12 -9.97
CA ASP A 97 12.02 1.30 -9.30
C ASP A 97 10.89 2.29 -8.99
N LEU A 98 10.34 2.21 -7.78
CA LEU A 98 9.14 2.93 -7.38
C LEU A 98 9.31 4.46 -7.44
N ASN A 99 10.54 4.96 -7.23
CA ASN A 99 10.80 6.39 -7.38
C ASN A 99 10.61 6.84 -8.83
N LYS A 100 11.03 6.02 -9.79
CA LYS A 100 10.86 6.30 -11.23
C LYS A 100 9.42 6.09 -11.68
N VAL A 101 8.85 4.92 -11.38
CA VAL A 101 7.59 4.45 -12.01
C VAL A 101 6.34 4.77 -11.19
N GLY A 102 6.49 5.29 -9.98
CA GLY A 102 5.35 5.50 -9.08
C GLY A 102 4.88 4.20 -8.41
N PRO A 103 3.74 4.22 -7.69
CA PRO A 103 3.21 3.02 -7.06
C PRO A 103 2.82 2.02 -8.14
N THR A 104 3.48 0.88 -8.18
CA THR A 104 3.29 -0.14 -9.22
C THR A 104 3.05 -1.49 -8.57
N SER A 105 1.97 -2.16 -8.96
CA SER A 105 1.56 -3.46 -8.42
C SER A 105 1.55 -4.55 -9.51
N ILE A 106 1.75 -5.78 -9.09
CA ILE A 106 1.63 -7.01 -9.88
C ILE A 106 0.35 -7.71 -9.42
N SER A 107 -0.54 -8.05 -10.35
CA SER A 107 -1.82 -8.69 -10.03
C SER A 107 -2.13 -9.82 -11.00
N GLY A 108 -2.59 -10.94 -10.47
CA GLY A 108 -3.19 -12.04 -11.22
C GLY A 108 -4.42 -12.57 -10.49
N ASP A 109 -5.14 -13.47 -11.16
CA ASP A 109 -6.38 -14.08 -10.65
C ASP A 109 -6.16 -15.54 -10.19
N GLY A 110 -4.93 -15.87 -9.77
CA GLY A 110 -4.53 -17.20 -9.28
C GLY A 110 -4.10 -18.20 -10.37
N THR A 111 -4.17 -17.81 -11.64
CA THR A 111 -3.93 -18.70 -12.80
C THR A 111 -2.71 -18.32 -13.64
N ALA A 112 -2.01 -17.25 -13.28
CA ALA A 112 -0.78 -16.82 -13.91
C ALA A 112 0.42 -17.47 -13.23
N THR A 113 1.28 -18.12 -14.01
CA THR A 113 2.53 -18.70 -13.53
C THR A 113 3.72 -17.98 -14.16
N ILE A 114 4.66 -17.52 -13.36
CA ILE A 114 5.91 -16.94 -13.79
C ILE A 114 6.99 -18.01 -13.71
N LEU A 115 7.71 -18.23 -14.80
CA LEU A 115 8.84 -19.16 -14.87
C LEU A 115 10.13 -18.35 -14.78
N MET A 116 10.78 -18.33 -13.61
CA MET A 116 12.01 -17.57 -13.40
C MET A 116 13.23 -18.41 -13.76
N GLU A 117 13.69 -18.29 -15.00
CA GLU A 117 14.86 -19.01 -15.56
C GLU A 117 16.17 -18.24 -15.43
N GLY A 118 16.14 -17.02 -14.89
CA GLY A 118 17.34 -16.22 -14.63
C GLY A 118 17.84 -16.34 -13.19
N ALA A 119 19.08 -15.90 -12.96
CA ALA A 119 19.57 -15.60 -11.62
C ALA A 119 18.85 -14.36 -11.04
N GLY A 120 18.53 -14.40 -9.76
CA GLY A 120 17.87 -13.32 -9.03
C GLY A 120 16.33 -13.42 -8.99
N PRO A 121 15.65 -12.38 -8.49
CA PRO A 121 14.20 -12.38 -8.29
C PRO A 121 13.41 -12.26 -9.59
N ALA A 122 12.22 -12.86 -9.67
CA ALA A 122 11.29 -12.60 -10.77
C ALA A 122 10.87 -11.12 -10.80
N PHE A 123 10.49 -10.57 -9.64
CA PHE A 123 10.18 -9.16 -9.47
C PHE A 123 11.01 -8.54 -8.34
N HIS A 124 11.65 -7.42 -8.63
CA HIS A 124 12.49 -6.69 -7.69
C HIS A 124 11.93 -5.29 -7.43
N PHE A 125 11.38 -5.07 -6.24
CA PHE A 125 10.87 -3.78 -5.80
C PHE A 125 11.97 -2.96 -5.11
N ILE A 126 12.20 -1.75 -5.61
CA ILE A 126 13.21 -0.82 -5.08
C ILE A 126 12.51 0.49 -4.75
N GLY A 127 12.50 0.85 -3.47
CA GLY A 127 12.04 2.15 -2.99
C GLY A 127 13.20 3.05 -2.54
N THR A 128 12.87 4.16 -1.90
CA THR A 128 13.85 5.11 -1.34
C THR A 128 13.62 5.42 0.14
N HIS A 129 12.79 4.63 0.82
CA HIS A 129 12.56 4.82 2.24
C HIS A 129 13.85 4.60 3.05
N ASN A 130 14.41 5.70 3.56
CA ASN A 130 15.58 5.72 4.46
C ASN A 130 15.22 6.21 5.88
N GLY A 131 13.94 6.46 6.16
CA GLY A 131 13.46 6.94 7.45
C GLY A 131 13.41 5.84 8.52
N THR A 132 12.91 6.22 9.70
CA THR A 132 12.66 5.32 10.83
C THR A 132 11.18 4.91 10.88
N ALA A 133 10.76 4.24 11.95
CA ALA A 133 9.33 4.00 12.21
C ALA A 133 8.56 5.28 12.59
N SER A 134 9.24 6.37 12.94
CA SER A 134 8.61 7.65 13.25
C SER A 134 8.03 8.28 11.98
N PRO A 135 6.72 8.61 11.93
CA PRO A 135 6.09 9.21 10.75
C PRO A 135 6.78 10.49 10.26
N LYS A 136 7.35 11.27 11.18
CA LYS A 136 8.05 12.53 10.89
C LYS A 136 9.35 12.35 10.11
N THR A 137 9.87 11.12 10.06
CA THR A 137 11.12 10.78 9.37
C THR A 137 10.89 10.21 7.97
N VAL A 138 9.64 10.04 7.56
CA VAL A 138 9.30 9.58 6.21
C VAL A 138 9.45 10.75 5.22
N GLN A 139 10.29 10.56 4.20
CA GLN A 139 10.49 11.55 3.15
C GLN A 139 9.22 11.71 2.30
N PRO A 140 8.84 12.93 1.87
CA PRO A 140 7.62 13.16 1.08
C PRO A 140 7.52 12.28 -0.17
N VAL A 141 8.63 12.06 -0.88
CA VAL A 141 8.71 11.22 -2.09
C VAL A 141 8.14 9.82 -1.87
N VAL A 142 8.34 9.24 -0.69
CA VAL A 142 7.84 7.90 -0.35
C VAL A 142 6.31 7.88 -0.41
N TRP A 143 5.65 8.89 0.14
CA TRP A 143 4.18 8.96 0.15
C TRP A 143 3.60 9.40 -1.19
N GLU A 144 4.30 10.28 -1.90
CA GLU A 144 3.84 10.85 -3.16
C GLU A 144 4.03 9.91 -4.35
N ARG A 145 5.02 9.01 -4.28
CA ARG A 145 5.44 8.19 -5.43
C ARG A 145 5.60 6.71 -5.14
N GLU A 146 5.86 6.26 -3.93
CA GLU A 146 6.38 4.89 -3.75
C GLU A 146 5.48 3.98 -2.93
N ARG A 147 4.57 4.56 -2.15
CA ARG A 147 3.81 3.85 -1.12
C ARG A 147 2.92 2.75 -1.69
N SER A 148 2.77 1.70 -0.88
CA SER A 148 1.74 0.68 -1.01
C SER A 148 1.75 -0.13 -2.33
N PRO A 149 2.91 -0.52 -2.91
CA PRO A 149 2.92 -1.46 -4.03
C PRO A 149 2.43 -2.83 -3.57
N MET A 150 1.85 -3.60 -4.50
CA MET A 150 1.29 -4.91 -4.19
C MET A 150 1.81 -6.01 -5.12
N VAL A 151 1.86 -7.24 -4.62
CA VAL A 151 1.98 -8.47 -5.40
C VAL A 151 0.84 -9.36 -4.99
N ASP A 152 -0.01 -9.74 -5.94
CA ASP A 152 -1.25 -10.46 -5.63
C ASP A 152 -1.59 -11.55 -6.66
N GLY A 153 -1.93 -12.75 -6.18
CA GLY A 153 -2.64 -13.76 -6.97
C GLY A 153 -1.85 -14.36 -8.15
N ILE A 154 -0.54 -14.54 -8.01
CA ILE A 154 0.32 -15.18 -9.01
C ILE A 154 1.10 -16.35 -8.43
N GLU A 155 1.54 -17.26 -9.28
CA GLU A 155 2.55 -18.27 -8.97
C GLU A 155 3.90 -17.87 -9.57
N ILE A 156 5.00 -18.12 -8.85
CA ILE A 156 6.36 -18.02 -9.35
C ILE A 156 7.04 -19.39 -9.15
N VAL A 157 7.61 -19.92 -10.23
CA VAL A 157 8.33 -21.19 -10.25
C VAL A 157 9.78 -20.90 -10.62
N GLY A 158 10.70 -21.22 -9.71
CA GLY A 158 12.12 -21.18 -10.00
C GLY A 158 12.51 -22.24 -11.03
N LYS A 159 13.31 -21.83 -12.01
CA LYS A 159 13.87 -22.65 -13.09
C LYS A 159 15.38 -22.43 -13.24
N HIS A 160 15.97 -21.72 -12.30
CA HIS A 160 17.40 -21.46 -12.18
C HIS A 160 17.83 -21.68 -10.73
N PRO A 161 19.03 -22.22 -10.44
CA PRO A 161 19.50 -22.45 -9.06
C PRO A 161 19.53 -21.20 -8.17
N GLU A 162 19.66 -20.02 -8.79
CA GLU A 162 19.68 -18.72 -8.11
C GLU A 162 18.37 -17.92 -8.30
N ALA A 163 17.29 -18.55 -8.80
CA ALA A 163 16.00 -17.89 -8.96
C ALA A 163 15.40 -17.54 -7.59
N ILE A 164 14.86 -16.34 -7.45
CA ILE A 164 14.12 -15.89 -6.27
C ILE A 164 12.69 -15.53 -6.71
N GLY A 165 11.69 -15.67 -5.84
CA GLY A 165 10.33 -15.22 -6.13
C GLY A 165 10.25 -13.69 -6.20
N ILE A 166 10.19 -13.05 -5.03
CA ILE A 166 10.12 -11.59 -4.89
C ILE A 166 11.34 -11.10 -4.12
N ALA A 167 11.94 -9.99 -4.53
CA ALA A 167 12.89 -9.25 -3.69
C ALA A 167 12.42 -7.82 -3.46
N ALA A 168 12.72 -7.28 -2.27
CA ALA A 168 12.40 -5.89 -1.96
C ALA A 168 13.39 -5.21 -1.02
N SER A 169 13.71 -3.96 -1.35
CA SER A 169 14.50 -3.05 -0.52
C SER A 169 13.94 -1.64 -0.53
N LYS A 170 14.06 -0.96 0.61
CA LYS A 170 13.63 0.42 0.90
C LYS A 170 12.16 0.68 0.58
N THR A 171 11.31 -0.33 0.65
CA THR A 171 9.88 -0.18 0.35
C THR A 171 9.08 0.33 1.56
N MET A 172 7.96 0.98 1.27
CA MET A 172 6.95 1.40 2.25
C MET A 172 5.63 0.75 1.92
N GLN A 173 5.09 -0.02 2.88
CA GLN A 173 3.81 -0.72 2.78
C GLN A 173 3.72 -1.71 1.62
N LEU A 174 4.83 -2.39 1.27
CA LEU A 174 4.75 -3.49 0.31
C LEU A 174 3.82 -4.57 0.86
N THR A 175 2.78 -4.91 0.10
CA THR A 175 1.81 -5.95 0.46
C THR A 175 1.90 -7.09 -0.52
N ILE A 176 2.12 -8.30 0.00
CA ILE A 176 2.21 -9.53 -0.78
C ILE A 176 1.10 -10.45 -0.32
N THR A 177 0.15 -10.74 -1.19
CA THR A 177 -1.03 -11.56 -0.88
C THR A 177 -1.21 -12.68 -1.89
N ARG A 178 -1.69 -13.86 -1.45
CA ARG A 178 -2.07 -14.95 -2.37
C ARG A 178 -0.97 -15.33 -3.38
N LEU A 179 0.29 -15.15 -2.98
CA LEU A 179 1.46 -15.47 -3.78
C LEU A 179 1.82 -16.94 -3.55
N VAL A 180 2.08 -17.67 -4.62
CA VAL A 180 2.71 -18.99 -4.56
C VAL A 180 4.14 -18.89 -5.06
N VAL A 181 5.12 -19.39 -4.30
CA VAL A 181 6.50 -19.54 -4.79
C VAL A 181 7.01 -20.94 -4.51
N ARG A 182 7.52 -21.61 -5.54
CA ARG A 182 8.13 -22.93 -5.44
C ARG A 182 9.35 -23.10 -6.34
N LYS A 183 10.21 -24.07 -6.00
CA LYS A 183 11.41 -24.45 -6.77
C LYS A 183 12.41 -23.29 -6.97
N ALA A 184 12.33 -22.27 -6.13
CA ALA A 184 13.25 -21.14 -6.12
C ALA A 184 14.33 -21.35 -5.04
N LEU A 185 15.44 -20.62 -5.14
CA LEU A 185 16.39 -20.49 -4.05
C LEU A 185 15.71 -19.87 -2.82
N HIS A 186 15.06 -18.72 -3.00
CA HIS A 186 14.30 -18.08 -1.93
C HIS A 186 12.91 -17.67 -2.42
N GLY A 187 11.92 -17.75 -1.53
CA GLY A 187 10.55 -17.35 -1.86
C GLY A 187 10.42 -15.83 -1.94
N ILE A 188 10.48 -15.17 -0.79
CA ILE A 188 10.46 -13.71 -0.65
C ILE A 188 11.74 -13.29 0.05
N HIS A 189 12.52 -12.40 -0.57
CA HIS A 189 13.75 -11.86 -0.03
C HIS A 189 13.58 -10.38 0.33
N LEU A 190 13.58 -10.07 1.62
CA LEU A 190 13.54 -8.70 2.13
C LEU A 190 14.90 -8.35 2.69
N TYR A 191 15.50 -7.27 2.20
CA TYR A 191 16.82 -6.85 2.65
C TYR A 191 16.93 -5.34 2.87
N GLU A 192 17.97 -4.95 3.61
CA GLU A 192 18.28 -3.59 4.03
C GLU A 192 17.19 -2.95 4.90
N ARG A 193 16.11 -2.45 4.30
CA ARG A 193 15.05 -1.75 5.03
C ARG A 193 13.74 -1.91 4.31
N ASN A 194 12.71 -2.32 5.02
CA ASN A 194 11.34 -2.25 4.51
C ASN A 194 10.43 -1.83 5.67
N ARG A 195 9.36 -1.09 5.38
CA ARG A 195 8.43 -0.59 6.41
C ARG A 195 7.01 -1.03 6.16
N ASN A 196 6.34 -1.47 7.21
CA ASN A 196 4.94 -1.86 7.22
C ASN A 196 4.63 -2.90 6.14
N VAL A 197 5.57 -3.83 5.92
CA VAL A 197 5.39 -4.94 4.97
C VAL A 197 4.29 -5.85 5.49
N SER A 198 3.39 -6.27 4.59
CA SER A 198 2.37 -7.28 4.88
C SER A 198 2.59 -8.48 3.96
N ILE A 199 2.63 -9.68 4.54
CA ILE A 199 2.70 -10.94 3.80
C ILE A 199 1.56 -11.80 4.32
N ASP A 200 0.59 -12.10 3.45
CA ASP A 200 -0.67 -12.73 3.84
C ASP A 200 -1.09 -13.79 2.80
N ASP A 201 -1.73 -14.87 3.25
CA ASP A 201 -2.21 -15.96 2.37
C ASP A 201 -1.19 -16.48 1.33
N CYS A 202 0.10 -16.45 1.66
CA CYS A 202 1.17 -16.87 0.75
C CYS A 202 1.55 -18.34 0.96
N HIS A 203 1.81 -19.05 -0.13
CA HIS A 203 2.28 -20.43 -0.12
C HIS A 203 3.72 -20.51 -0.64
N LEU A 204 4.67 -20.70 0.26
CA LEU A 204 6.10 -20.77 -0.06
C LEU A 204 6.59 -22.19 0.20
N TYR A 205 6.70 -23.00 -0.85
CA TYR A 205 6.84 -24.46 -0.71
C TYR A 205 7.85 -25.02 -1.71
N GLU A 206 8.56 -26.10 -1.35
CA GLU A 206 9.56 -26.75 -2.24
C GLU A 206 10.61 -25.76 -2.78
N ASN A 207 11.04 -24.79 -1.95
CA ASN A 207 12.16 -23.90 -2.27
C ASN A 207 13.45 -24.51 -1.70
N GLU A 208 14.56 -24.32 -2.41
CA GLU A 208 15.87 -24.89 -2.04
C GLU A 208 16.48 -24.20 -0.81
N GLY A 209 16.19 -22.91 -0.64
CA GLY A 209 16.57 -22.11 0.52
C GLY A 209 15.36 -21.61 1.30
N VAL A 210 15.46 -20.38 1.82
CA VAL A 210 14.49 -19.83 2.77
C VAL A 210 13.20 -19.37 2.07
N GLY A 211 12.05 -19.76 2.63
CA GLY A 211 10.73 -19.27 2.17
C GLY A 211 10.61 -17.75 2.28
N ILE A 212 10.76 -17.19 3.47
CA ILE A 212 10.87 -15.73 3.70
C ILE A 212 12.27 -15.43 4.23
N TYR A 213 13.15 -14.95 3.36
CA TYR A 213 14.51 -14.57 3.72
C TYR A 213 14.57 -13.12 4.15
N LEU A 214 14.91 -12.87 5.42
CA LEU A 214 15.07 -11.54 6.00
C LEU A 214 16.58 -11.28 6.20
N GLU A 215 17.22 -10.61 5.24
CA GLU A 215 18.67 -10.44 5.21
C GLU A 215 19.09 -9.04 5.66
N ASN A 216 19.86 -8.96 6.76
CA ASN A 216 20.39 -7.69 7.29
C ASN A 216 19.31 -6.59 7.33
N LEU A 217 18.10 -7.00 7.73
CA LEU A 217 16.88 -6.26 7.48
C LEU A 217 16.51 -5.37 8.67
N ASN A 218 16.35 -4.08 8.40
CA ASN A 218 15.71 -3.15 9.29
C ASN A 218 14.20 -3.12 8.97
N LEU A 219 13.41 -3.91 9.69
CA LEU A 219 11.96 -3.98 9.55
C LEU A 219 11.25 -3.34 10.76
N HIS A 220 10.11 -2.71 10.51
CA HIS A 220 9.15 -2.28 11.52
C HIS A 220 7.76 -2.33 10.88
N GLN A 221 6.76 -2.74 11.65
CA GLN A 221 5.35 -2.77 11.26
C GLN A 221 4.53 -1.79 12.08
#